data_AF-A0A956US32-F1
#
_entry.id   AF-A0A956US32-F1
#
_cell.length_a   1.000
_cell.length_b   1.000
_cell.length_c   1.000
_cell.angle_alpha   90.00
_cell.angle_beta   90.00
_cell.angle_gamma   90.00
#
_symmetry.space_group_name_H-M   'P 1'
#
loop_
_entity.id
_entity.type
_entity.pdbx_description
1 polymer ?
#
loop_
_entity_poly.entity_id
_entity_poly.type
_entity_poly.pdbx_seq_one_letter_code
_entity_poly.pdbx_strand_id
1 'polypeptide(L)'
;MLFPKDRPIFPVLRTSFTRFDILIDELASEGATGCLAGTFAGCEGAILFLNGTPAASLFSEGTKRFTGPEAARKIHAAAGKPGGLIEVYGLEEAVLQGLVRGLDAVPLYENLSTDFASPDRLFARLREDGHSGHVDVHLASGNGEAMIMFEEGSIVRAVLVSEGKTYAGVDVADSVVQLAANHGATLSVYRTATEAVPESSPMPPPPAPIDPADLATFWTEMLTRAERVIDGIGGPGRFEESFNEVVAERGTIYPYLSPDARLFGFVGGAAMFSGEPPDDVSGVLDECLLDTLARLAFRLKRADLESRVLAEVADLHERHPEFAAHLPARARSLAS
;
A
#
# COMPACT_ATOMS: atom_id res chain seq x y z
N MET A 1 -0.75 -5.76 -8.40
CA MET A 1 -1.64 -6.81 -8.94
C MET A 1 -0.92 -8.15 -8.93
N LEU A 2 -1.35 -9.00 -8.00
CA LEU A 2 -0.85 -10.36 -7.76
C LEU A 2 -1.45 -11.34 -8.78
N PHE A 3 -0.63 -12.25 -9.32
CA PHE A 3 -1.10 -13.38 -10.14
C PHE A 3 -0.93 -14.69 -9.36
N PRO A 4 -2.02 -15.44 -9.09
CA PRO A 4 -1.93 -16.72 -8.38
C PRO A 4 -1.09 -17.74 -9.16
N LYS A 5 -0.38 -18.62 -8.46
CA LYS A 5 0.58 -19.59 -9.04
C LYS A 5 0.21 -21.05 -8.72
N ASP A 6 -1.07 -21.33 -8.58
CA ASP A 6 -1.57 -22.49 -7.83
C ASP A 6 -1.44 -23.82 -8.59
N ARG A 7 -1.53 -23.76 -9.93
CA ARG A 7 -1.46 -24.94 -10.81
C ARG A 7 -0.45 -24.72 -11.92
N PRO A 8 0.85 -25.01 -11.70
CA PRO A 8 1.84 -24.88 -12.77
C PRO A 8 1.52 -25.84 -13.92
N ILE A 9 1.38 -25.30 -15.13
CA ILE A 9 1.33 -26.05 -16.38
C ILE A 9 2.77 -26.19 -16.90
N PHE A 10 3.49 -25.06 -16.98
CA PHE A 10 4.92 -25.01 -17.28
C PHE A 10 5.63 -24.15 -16.22
N PRO A 11 6.33 -24.76 -15.25
CA PRO A 11 6.78 -24.04 -14.06
C PRO A 11 7.87 -23.01 -14.36
N VAL A 12 8.89 -23.32 -15.17
CA VAL A 12 9.91 -22.35 -15.61
C VAL A 12 10.44 -22.74 -16.99
N LEU A 13 10.30 -21.83 -17.95
CA LEU A 13 10.80 -21.95 -19.32
C LEU A 13 11.77 -20.80 -19.61
N ARG A 14 12.99 -21.11 -20.04
CA ARG A 14 13.96 -20.08 -20.43
C ARG A 14 13.68 -19.62 -21.86
N THR A 15 13.65 -18.31 -22.11
CA THR A 15 13.42 -17.76 -23.46
C THR A 15 14.47 -18.25 -24.46
N SER A 16 15.70 -18.48 -24.02
CA SER A 16 16.79 -19.04 -24.85
C SER A 16 16.51 -20.43 -25.44
N PHE A 17 15.55 -21.17 -24.87
CA PHE A 17 15.18 -22.52 -25.32
C PHE A 17 13.70 -22.62 -25.73
N THR A 18 12.96 -21.51 -25.68
CA THR A 18 11.51 -21.50 -25.87
C THR A 18 11.15 -20.59 -27.02
N ARG A 19 10.47 -21.13 -28.02
CA ARG A 19 9.90 -20.30 -29.10
C ARG A 19 8.56 -19.76 -28.64
N PHE A 20 8.52 -18.48 -28.30
CA PHE A 20 7.35 -17.85 -27.70
C PHE A 20 6.08 -18.00 -28.54
N ASP A 21 6.16 -17.79 -29.86
CA ASP A 21 5.02 -17.97 -30.78
C ASP A 21 4.40 -19.36 -30.68
N ILE A 22 5.25 -20.40 -30.68
CA ILE A 22 4.79 -21.79 -30.60
C ILE A 22 4.12 -22.05 -29.25
N LEU A 23 4.66 -21.51 -28.16
CA LEU A 23 4.06 -21.65 -26.84
C LEU A 23 2.65 -21.03 -26.80
N ILE A 24 2.48 -19.84 -27.38
CA ILE A 24 1.18 -19.17 -27.43
C ILE A 24 0.18 -19.97 -28.28
N ASP A 25 0.60 -20.45 -29.45
CA ASP A 25 -0.22 -21.28 -30.34
C ASP A 25 -0.64 -22.60 -29.67
N GLU A 26 0.27 -23.25 -28.94
CA GLU A 26 -0.01 -24.48 -28.20
C GLU A 26 -1.06 -24.23 -27.12
N LEU A 27 -0.87 -23.20 -26.28
CA LEU A 27 -1.82 -22.81 -25.23
C LEU A 27 -3.19 -22.46 -25.80
N ALA A 28 -3.23 -21.82 -26.98
CA ALA A 28 -4.48 -21.53 -27.67
C ALA A 28 -5.18 -22.81 -28.16
N SER A 29 -4.42 -23.73 -28.76
CA SER A 29 -4.94 -24.99 -29.31
C SER A 29 -5.46 -25.95 -28.24
N GLU A 30 -4.84 -25.96 -27.07
CA GLU A 30 -5.25 -26.77 -25.91
C GLU A 30 -6.42 -26.16 -25.13
N GLY A 31 -6.88 -24.96 -25.50
CA GLY A 31 -7.95 -24.27 -24.79
C GLY A 31 -7.53 -23.84 -23.39
N ALA A 32 -6.27 -23.43 -23.21
CA ALA A 32 -5.72 -23.10 -21.89
C ALA A 32 -6.50 -21.97 -21.20
N THR A 33 -6.77 -22.14 -19.91
CA THR A 33 -7.35 -21.12 -19.04
C THR A 33 -6.37 -20.84 -17.90
N GLY A 34 -5.79 -19.64 -17.88
CA GLY A 34 -4.64 -19.38 -17.01
C GLY A 34 -3.86 -18.11 -17.32
N CYS A 35 -2.70 -18.00 -16.68
CA CYS A 35 -1.78 -16.89 -16.83
C CYS A 35 -0.43 -17.41 -17.35
N LEU A 36 0.09 -16.78 -18.39
CA LEU A 36 1.49 -16.84 -18.76
C LEU A 36 2.18 -15.61 -18.16
N ALA A 37 3.09 -15.81 -17.22
CA ALA A 37 3.88 -14.75 -16.61
C ALA A 37 5.32 -14.81 -17.14
N GLY A 38 5.92 -13.65 -17.41
CA GLY A 38 7.27 -13.54 -17.94
C GLY A 38 8.09 -12.53 -17.16
N THR A 39 9.31 -12.91 -16.79
CA THR A 39 10.30 -12.02 -16.18
C THR A 39 11.47 -11.86 -17.14
N PHE A 40 11.77 -10.62 -17.50
CA PHE A 40 12.83 -10.26 -18.44
C PHE A 40 13.77 -9.23 -17.80
N ALA A 41 14.83 -8.84 -18.49
CA ALA A 41 15.78 -7.86 -17.97
C ALA A 41 15.11 -6.50 -17.69
N GLY A 42 14.80 -6.24 -16.42
CA GLY A 42 14.20 -4.98 -15.95
C GLY A 42 12.72 -4.79 -16.31
N CYS A 43 12.04 -5.83 -16.79
CA CYS A 43 10.63 -5.77 -17.16
C CYS A 43 9.90 -7.08 -16.88
N GLU A 44 8.60 -6.97 -16.67
CA GLU A 44 7.70 -8.09 -16.38
C GLU A 44 6.50 -8.05 -17.33
N GLY A 45 5.96 -9.23 -17.63
CA GLY A 45 4.84 -9.38 -18.54
C GLY A 45 3.88 -10.46 -18.07
N ALA A 46 2.59 -10.29 -18.36
CA ALA A 46 1.58 -11.33 -18.16
C ALA A 46 0.59 -11.35 -19.33
N ILE A 47 0.19 -12.55 -19.75
CA ILE A 47 -0.90 -12.77 -20.70
C ILE A 47 -1.92 -13.70 -20.04
N LEU A 48 -3.15 -13.22 -19.94
CA LEU A 48 -4.28 -13.99 -19.41
C LEU A 48 -5.00 -14.68 -20.56
N PHE A 49 -5.18 -15.99 -20.45
CA PHE A 49 -5.87 -16.84 -21.42
C PHE A 49 -7.18 -17.34 -20.84
N LEU A 50 -8.27 -17.21 -21.59
CA LEU A 50 -9.56 -17.80 -21.30
C LEU A 50 -9.93 -18.76 -22.44
N ASN A 51 -9.99 -20.05 -22.13
CA ASN A 51 -10.33 -21.10 -23.09
C ASN A 51 -9.51 -21.00 -24.39
N GLY A 52 -8.19 -20.79 -24.26
CA GLY A 52 -7.24 -20.67 -25.36
C GLY A 52 -7.20 -19.28 -26.02
N THR A 53 -8.09 -18.36 -25.64
CA THR A 53 -8.10 -17.01 -26.21
C THR A 53 -7.37 -16.04 -25.28
N PRO A 54 -6.40 -15.24 -25.77
CA PRO A 54 -5.82 -14.15 -24.99
C PRO A 54 -6.92 -13.15 -24.59
N ALA A 55 -7.27 -13.12 -23.31
CA ALA A 55 -8.31 -12.25 -22.75
C ALA A 55 -7.73 -10.88 -22.37
N ALA A 56 -6.51 -10.83 -21.87
CA ALA A 56 -5.83 -9.58 -21.53
C ALA A 56 -4.31 -9.72 -21.48
N SER A 57 -3.61 -8.60 -21.49
CA SER A 57 -2.15 -8.56 -21.38
C SER A 57 -1.71 -7.37 -20.54
N LEU A 58 -0.61 -7.56 -19.81
CA LEU A 58 0.00 -6.59 -18.93
C LEU A 58 1.52 -6.60 -19.14
N PHE A 59 2.12 -5.42 -19.26
CA PHE A 59 3.57 -5.28 -19.33
C PHE A 59 4.03 -4.13 -18.45
N SER A 60 5.06 -4.37 -17.63
CA SER A 60 5.62 -3.40 -16.70
C SER A 60 7.10 -3.20 -16.99
N GLU A 61 7.53 -1.94 -17.12
CA GLU A 61 8.92 -1.53 -17.33
C GLU A 61 9.23 -0.35 -16.40
N GLY A 62 9.94 -0.62 -15.30
CA GLY A 62 10.12 0.36 -14.23
C GLY A 62 8.77 0.78 -13.64
N THR A 63 8.47 2.09 -13.69
CA THR A 63 7.18 2.66 -13.23
C THR A 63 6.11 2.70 -14.33
N LYS A 64 6.45 2.35 -15.58
CA LYS A 64 5.50 2.38 -16.70
C LYS A 64 4.76 1.06 -16.81
N ARG A 65 3.43 1.15 -16.89
CA ARG A 65 2.53 0.01 -17.07
C ARG A 65 1.79 0.16 -18.40
N PHE A 66 1.71 -0.93 -19.15
CA PHE A 66 1.00 -1.04 -20.42
C PHE A 66 -0.02 -2.17 -20.33
N THR A 67 -1.19 -2.00 -20.93
CA THR A 67 -2.22 -3.05 -21.01
C THR A 67 -2.62 -3.32 -22.47
N GLY A 68 -3.38 -4.40 -22.68
CA GLY A 68 -4.00 -4.71 -23.97
C GLY A 68 -3.00 -5.03 -25.10
N PRO A 69 -3.31 -4.68 -26.36
CA PRO A 69 -2.49 -5.05 -27.52
C PRO A 69 -1.06 -4.49 -27.48
N GLU A 70 -0.86 -3.34 -26.84
CA GLU A 70 0.48 -2.78 -26.68
C GLU A 70 1.33 -3.61 -25.73
N ALA A 71 0.75 -4.03 -24.60
CA ALA A 71 1.41 -4.95 -23.67
C ALA A 71 1.78 -6.27 -24.37
N ALA A 72 0.85 -6.87 -25.10
CA ALA A 72 1.11 -8.12 -25.84
C ALA A 72 2.31 -8.00 -26.79
N ARG A 73 2.41 -6.90 -27.56
CA ARG A 73 3.56 -6.65 -28.45
C ARG A 73 4.87 -6.49 -27.69
N LYS A 74 4.86 -5.81 -26.53
CA LYS A 74 6.06 -5.62 -25.70
C LYS A 74 6.52 -6.94 -25.06
N ILE A 75 5.60 -7.76 -24.57
CA ILE A 75 5.90 -9.10 -24.05
C ILE A 75 6.53 -9.96 -25.13
N HIS A 76 5.94 -9.98 -26.32
CA HIS A 76 6.46 -10.73 -27.47
C HIS A 76 7.90 -10.31 -27.82
N ALA A 77 8.14 -9.00 -27.93
CA ALA A 77 9.47 -8.46 -28.20
C ALA A 77 10.48 -8.78 -27.09
N ALA A 78 10.06 -8.81 -25.82
CA ALA A 78 10.90 -9.16 -24.69
C ALA A 78 11.22 -10.66 -24.65
N ALA A 79 10.24 -11.51 -24.93
CA ALA A 79 10.39 -12.97 -24.99
C ALA A 79 11.33 -13.42 -26.12
N GLY A 80 11.48 -12.62 -27.18
CA GLY A 80 12.46 -12.85 -28.25
C GLY A 80 13.92 -12.63 -27.83
N LYS A 81 14.19 -12.05 -26.66
CA LYS A 81 15.54 -11.80 -26.14
C LYS A 81 16.01 -12.94 -25.22
N PRO A 82 17.31 -13.28 -25.23
CA PRO A 82 17.85 -14.28 -24.31
C PRO A 82 17.86 -13.80 -22.86
N GLY A 83 17.77 -14.74 -21.92
CA GLY A 83 17.86 -14.46 -20.48
C GLY A 83 16.53 -14.16 -19.77
N GLY A 84 15.39 -14.30 -20.46
CA GLY A 84 14.07 -14.23 -19.84
C GLY A 84 13.60 -15.58 -19.30
N LEU A 85 12.66 -15.53 -18.36
CA LEU A 85 11.94 -16.66 -17.80
C LEU A 85 10.46 -16.51 -18.09
N ILE A 86 9.81 -17.61 -18.44
CA ILE A 86 8.38 -17.70 -18.68
C ILE A 86 7.83 -18.81 -17.79
N GLU A 87 6.72 -18.55 -17.13
CA GLU A 87 6.01 -19.49 -16.29
C GLU A 87 4.54 -19.50 -16.75
N VAL A 88 3.92 -20.67 -16.80
CA VAL A 88 2.52 -20.83 -17.20
C VAL A 88 1.77 -21.54 -16.09
N TYR A 89 0.71 -20.90 -15.62
CA TYR A 89 -0.14 -21.39 -14.54
C TYR A 89 -1.58 -21.49 -15.01
N GLY A 90 -2.23 -22.61 -14.72
CA GLY A 90 -3.67 -22.75 -14.86
C GLY A 90 -4.38 -21.98 -13.76
N LEU A 91 -5.43 -21.25 -14.15
CA LEU A 91 -6.29 -20.54 -13.22
C LEU A 91 -7.73 -20.99 -13.41
N GLU A 92 -8.50 -20.93 -12.33
CA GLU A 92 -9.94 -21.09 -12.42
C GLU A 92 -10.54 -19.91 -13.22
N GLU A 93 -11.55 -20.18 -14.04
CA GLU A 93 -12.16 -19.18 -14.91
C GLU A 93 -12.67 -17.94 -14.13
N ALA A 94 -13.31 -18.15 -12.98
CA ALA A 94 -13.77 -17.04 -12.14
C ALA A 94 -12.63 -16.13 -11.66
N VAL A 95 -11.49 -16.71 -11.29
CA VAL A 95 -10.28 -15.96 -10.88
C VAL A 95 -9.73 -15.18 -12.07
N LEU A 96 -9.64 -15.82 -13.24
CA LEU A 96 -9.13 -15.18 -14.45
C LEU A 96 -10.02 -14.00 -14.88
N GLN A 97 -11.34 -14.19 -14.89
CA GLN A 97 -12.28 -13.13 -15.25
C GLN A 97 -12.17 -11.93 -14.30
N GLY A 98 -12.00 -12.17 -13.01
CA GLY A 98 -11.73 -11.12 -12.03
C GLY A 98 -10.43 -10.36 -12.31
N LEU A 99 -9.34 -11.08 -12.62
CA LEU A 99 -8.06 -10.47 -12.98
C LEU A 99 -8.17 -9.64 -14.27
N VAL A 100 -8.87 -10.14 -15.29
CA VAL A 100 -9.11 -9.41 -16.55
C VAL A 100 -9.86 -8.11 -16.28
N ARG A 101 -10.93 -8.15 -15.48
CA ARG A 101 -11.68 -6.94 -15.07
C ARG A 101 -10.81 -5.98 -14.24
N GLY A 102 -9.90 -6.52 -13.43
CA GLY A 102 -8.96 -5.76 -12.61
C GLY A 102 -7.88 -5.03 -13.41
N LEU A 103 -7.52 -5.49 -14.62
CA LEU A 103 -6.44 -4.89 -15.41
C LEU A 103 -6.75 -3.47 -15.90
N ASP A 104 -8.02 -3.19 -16.20
CA ASP A 104 -8.51 -1.87 -16.59
C ASP A 104 -9.22 -1.15 -15.43
N ALA A 105 -9.06 -1.66 -14.20
CA ALA A 105 -9.68 -1.05 -13.04
C ALA A 105 -9.02 0.30 -12.72
N VAL A 106 -9.85 1.28 -12.40
CA VAL A 106 -9.41 2.63 -12.03
C VAL A 106 -9.18 2.64 -10.52
N PRO A 107 -8.03 3.12 -10.04
CA PRO A 107 -7.82 3.27 -8.60
C PRO A 107 -8.87 4.22 -8.01
N LEU A 108 -9.56 3.75 -6.97
CA LEU A 108 -10.40 4.60 -6.12
C LEU A 108 -9.60 5.13 -4.93
N TYR A 109 -8.80 4.25 -4.34
CA TYR A 109 -7.92 4.57 -3.23
C TYR A 109 -6.63 3.78 -3.40
N GLU A 110 -5.49 4.41 -3.18
CA GLU A 110 -4.19 3.74 -3.27
C GLU A 110 -3.44 3.89 -1.96
N ASN A 111 -2.74 2.84 -1.58
CA ASN A 111 -1.82 2.83 -0.45
C ASN A 111 -2.44 3.25 0.89
N LEU A 112 -3.70 2.90 1.12
CA LEU A 112 -4.37 3.10 2.40
C LEU A 112 -3.75 2.15 3.44
N SER A 113 -2.80 2.65 4.23
CA SER A 113 -2.30 1.86 5.35
C SER A 113 -3.39 1.69 6.40
N THR A 114 -3.46 0.49 6.99
CA THR A 114 -4.35 0.17 8.09
C THR A 114 -3.99 0.87 9.40
N ASP A 115 -2.81 1.48 9.45
CA ASP A 115 -2.44 2.41 10.52
C ASP A 115 -3.35 3.66 10.48
N PHE A 116 -3.97 3.92 9.31
CA PHE A 116 -4.81 5.08 9.02
C PHE A 116 -6.27 4.73 8.69
N ALA A 117 -6.54 3.52 8.22
CA ALA A 117 -7.87 3.05 7.81
C ALA A 117 -8.24 1.76 8.55
N SER A 118 -9.46 1.68 9.11
CA SER A 118 -9.96 0.40 9.66
C SER A 118 -10.32 -0.54 8.52
N PRO A 119 -9.67 -1.72 8.38
CA PRO A 119 -9.99 -2.69 7.35
C PRO A 119 -11.46 -3.09 7.42
N ASP A 120 -11.96 -3.42 8.61
CA ASP A 120 -13.35 -3.83 8.82
C ASP A 120 -14.34 -2.78 8.31
N ARG A 121 -14.11 -1.50 8.63
CA ARG A 121 -14.97 -0.41 8.18
C ARG A 121 -14.86 -0.18 6.67
N LEU A 122 -13.67 -0.25 6.10
CA LEU A 122 -13.46 -0.13 4.66
C LEU A 122 -14.24 -1.22 3.93
N PHE A 123 -14.05 -2.48 4.33
CA PHE A 123 -14.74 -3.60 3.68
C PHE A 123 -16.24 -3.60 3.94
N ALA A 124 -16.72 -3.17 5.12
CA ALA A 124 -18.15 -2.97 5.35
C ALA A 124 -18.70 -1.90 4.40
N ARG A 125 -17.99 -0.78 4.25
CA ARG A 125 -18.39 0.32 3.37
C ARG A 125 -18.43 -0.10 1.90
N LEU A 126 -17.45 -0.85 1.43
CA LEU A 126 -17.43 -1.37 0.06
C LEU A 126 -18.62 -2.31 -0.21
N ARG A 127 -19.07 -3.08 0.79
CA ARG A 127 -20.28 -3.91 0.67
C ARG A 127 -21.55 -3.06 0.61
N GLU A 128 -21.67 -2.07 1.50
CA GLU A 128 -22.82 -1.14 1.55
C GLU A 128 -22.96 -0.30 0.28
N ASP A 129 -21.84 0.18 -0.26
CA ASP A 129 -21.80 1.03 -1.45
C ASP A 129 -21.94 0.22 -2.76
N GLY A 130 -22.14 -1.10 -2.69
CA GLY A 130 -22.30 -1.95 -3.87
C GLY A 130 -21.04 -2.01 -4.74
N HIS A 131 -19.85 -1.95 -4.15
CA HIS A 131 -18.59 -1.86 -4.88
C HIS A 131 -18.40 -3.02 -5.88
N SER A 132 -18.00 -2.70 -7.10
CA SER A 132 -17.58 -3.66 -8.13
C SER A 132 -16.13 -3.37 -8.51
N GLY A 133 -15.23 -4.33 -8.27
CA GLY A 133 -13.80 -4.04 -8.27
C GLY A 133 -12.96 -5.07 -7.56
N HIS A 134 -11.74 -4.67 -7.19
CA HIS A 134 -10.86 -5.47 -6.34
C HIS A 134 -10.09 -4.61 -5.36
N VAL A 135 -9.65 -5.23 -4.28
CA VAL A 135 -8.78 -4.65 -3.27
C VAL A 135 -7.50 -5.47 -3.22
N ASP A 136 -6.38 -4.83 -3.54
CA ASP A 136 -5.04 -5.36 -3.29
C ASP A 136 -4.66 -5.06 -1.84
N VAL A 137 -4.21 -6.08 -1.11
CA VAL A 137 -3.84 -6.02 0.31
C VAL A 137 -2.41 -6.50 0.45
N HIS A 138 -1.52 -5.64 0.92
CA HIS A 138 -0.14 -6.01 1.26
C HIS A 138 -0.04 -6.09 2.77
N LEU A 139 0.02 -7.29 3.35
CA LEU A 139 0.12 -7.46 4.79
C LEU A 139 1.52 -7.04 5.27
N ALA A 140 1.60 -6.34 6.39
CA ALA A 140 2.86 -5.86 6.93
C ALA A 140 3.77 -7.03 7.37
N SER A 141 5.06 -6.73 7.57
CA SER A 141 6.07 -7.66 8.08
C SER A 141 6.27 -8.94 7.24
N GLY A 142 5.92 -8.90 5.95
CA GLY A 142 6.10 -10.03 5.04
C GLY A 142 5.09 -11.17 5.24
N ASN A 143 3.96 -10.89 5.92
CA ASN A 143 2.93 -11.88 6.21
C ASN A 143 2.11 -12.32 4.99
N GLY A 144 2.31 -11.67 3.84
CA GLY A 144 1.75 -12.08 2.56
C GLY A 144 1.05 -10.96 1.79
N GLU A 145 0.56 -11.31 0.62
CA GLU A 145 -0.22 -10.44 -0.25
C GLU A 145 -1.58 -11.08 -0.50
N ALA A 146 -2.63 -10.28 -0.56
CA ALA A 146 -3.97 -10.75 -0.86
C ALA A 146 -4.68 -9.86 -1.86
N MET A 147 -5.65 -10.44 -2.55
CA MET A 147 -6.55 -9.75 -3.45
C MET A 147 -7.97 -10.19 -3.13
N ILE A 148 -8.86 -9.23 -2.88
CA ILE A 148 -10.29 -9.49 -2.64
C ILE A 148 -11.09 -8.85 -3.77
N MET A 149 -11.90 -9.64 -4.46
CA MET A 149 -12.72 -9.21 -5.59
C MET A 149 -14.18 -9.03 -5.16
N PHE A 150 -14.78 -7.95 -5.61
CA PHE A 150 -16.16 -7.57 -5.33
C PHE A 150 -16.97 -7.44 -6.62
N GLU A 151 -18.25 -7.83 -6.55
CA GLU A 151 -19.27 -7.57 -7.55
C GLU A 151 -20.55 -7.12 -6.83
N GLU A 152 -21.01 -5.90 -7.12
CA GLU A 152 -22.18 -5.30 -6.48
C GLU A 152 -22.15 -5.37 -4.94
N GLY A 153 -20.97 -5.14 -4.36
CA GLY A 153 -20.75 -5.19 -2.91
C GLY A 153 -20.63 -6.61 -2.35
N SER A 154 -20.79 -7.65 -3.16
CA SER A 154 -20.61 -9.04 -2.74
C SER A 154 -19.19 -9.50 -3.04
N ILE A 155 -18.55 -10.18 -2.08
CA ILE A 155 -17.24 -10.80 -2.31
C ILE A 155 -17.43 -12.03 -3.18
N VAL A 156 -16.92 -11.97 -4.41
CA VAL A 156 -16.97 -13.10 -5.35
C VAL A 156 -15.75 -14.00 -5.21
N ARG A 157 -14.62 -13.46 -4.74
CA ARG A 157 -13.38 -14.23 -4.56
C ARG A 157 -12.41 -13.49 -3.64
N ALA A 158 -11.62 -14.24 -2.88
CA ALA A 158 -10.37 -13.74 -2.31
C ALA A 158 -9.23 -14.73 -2.57
N VAL A 159 -8.03 -14.18 -2.74
CA VAL A 159 -6.77 -14.90 -2.84
C VAL A 159 -5.80 -14.33 -1.81
N LEU A 160 -5.10 -15.19 -1.09
CA LEU A 160 -4.03 -14.85 -0.16
C LEU A 160 -2.81 -15.69 -0.50
N VAL A 161 -1.67 -15.05 -0.74
CA VAL A 161 -0.37 -15.68 -0.88
C VAL A 161 0.44 -15.37 0.37
N SER A 162 0.75 -16.40 1.16
CA SER A 162 1.51 -16.28 2.40
C SER A 162 2.44 -17.48 2.54
N GLU A 163 3.69 -17.25 2.94
CA GLU A 163 4.73 -18.28 3.10
C GLU A 163 4.88 -19.21 1.88
N GLY A 164 4.72 -18.68 0.67
CA GLY A 164 4.82 -19.44 -0.58
C GLY A 164 3.65 -20.40 -0.85
N LYS A 165 2.56 -20.32 -0.06
CA LYS A 165 1.31 -21.02 -0.30
C LYS A 165 0.24 -20.04 -0.74
N THR A 166 -0.62 -20.48 -1.65
CA THR A 166 -1.82 -19.74 -2.03
C THR A 166 -3.06 -20.35 -1.40
N TYR A 167 -3.88 -19.50 -0.81
CA TYR A 167 -5.21 -19.81 -0.31
C TYR A 167 -6.20 -19.02 -1.14
N ALA A 168 -7.23 -19.68 -1.66
CA ALA A 168 -8.21 -19.02 -2.50
C ALA A 168 -9.62 -19.50 -2.15
N GLY A 169 -10.49 -18.58 -1.74
CA GLY A 169 -11.85 -18.85 -1.25
C GLY A 169 -12.63 -17.56 -1.13
N VAL A 170 -13.97 -17.60 -1.17
CA VAL A 170 -14.74 -16.47 -0.62
C VAL A 170 -14.46 -16.37 0.89
N ASP A 171 -14.39 -17.52 1.56
CA ASP A 171 -14.07 -17.66 2.99
C ASP A 171 -12.66 -17.15 3.37
N VAL A 172 -11.76 -17.00 2.39
CA VAL A 172 -10.41 -16.45 2.62
C VAL A 172 -10.48 -14.95 2.91
N ALA A 173 -11.51 -14.26 2.43
CA ALA A 173 -11.63 -12.81 2.60
C ALA A 173 -11.66 -12.41 4.07
N ASP A 174 -12.45 -13.08 4.90
CA ASP A 174 -12.55 -12.76 6.33
C ASP A 174 -11.21 -12.96 7.04
N SER A 175 -10.44 -13.97 6.63
CA SER A 175 -9.09 -14.19 7.15
C SER A 175 -8.15 -13.05 6.75
N VAL A 176 -8.22 -12.56 5.51
CA VAL A 176 -7.43 -11.41 5.05
C VAL A 176 -7.78 -10.14 5.81
N VAL A 177 -9.08 -9.87 6.03
CA VAL A 177 -9.52 -8.71 6.81
C VAL A 177 -8.99 -8.77 8.24
N GLN A 178 -9.10 -9.92 8.90
CA GLN A 178 -8.56 -10.13 10.25
C GLN A 178 -7.04 -9.98 10.29
N LEU A 179 -6.32 -10.53 9.32
CA LEU A 179 -4.87 -10.40 9.25
C LEU A 179 -4.44 -8.94 9.08
N ALA A 180 -5.11 -8.20 8.20
CA ALA A 180 -4.87 -6.78 7.98
C ALA A 180 -5.15 -5.95 9.25
N ALA A 181 -6.22 -6.26 9.98
CA ALA A 181 -6.56 -5.58 11.23
C ALA A 181 -5.55 -5.87 12.36
N ASN A 182 -5.04 -7.10 12.45
CA ASN A 182 -4.18 -7.53 13.55
C ASN A 182 -2.69 -7.21 13.34
N HIS A 183 -2.21 -7.28 12.11
CA HIS A 183 -0.78 -7.17 11.80
C HIS A 183 -0.43 -5.90 11.04
N GLY A 184 -1.43 -5.15 10.61
CA GLY A 184 -1.26 -4.03 9.70
C GLY A 184 -1.17 -4.48 8.24
N ALA A 185 -1.57 -3.61 7.32
CA ALA A 185 -1.52 -3.81 5.89
C ALA A 185 -1.56 -2.48 5.13
N THR A 186 -1.26 -2.54 3.84
CA THR A 186 -1.52 -1.46 2.89
C THR A 186 -2.57 -1.93 1.89
N LEU A 187 -3.68 -1.20 1.80
CA LEU A 187 -4.85 -1.51 0.98
C LEU A 187 -4.92 -0.56 -0.22
N SER A 188 -5.09 -1.11 -1.41
CA SER A 188 -5.38 -0.33 -2.62
C SER A 188 -6.69 -0.84 -3.24
N VAL A 189 -7.66 0.04 -3.41
CA VAL A 189 -9.02 -0.25 -3.89
C VAL A 189 -9.15 0.21 -5.33
N TYR A 190 -9.61 -0.67 -6.20
CA TYR A 190 -9.76 -0.44 -7.62
C TYR A 190 -11.20 -0.75 -8.06
N ARG A 191 -11.80 0.11 -8.89
CA ARG A 191 -13.15 -0.09 -9.45
C ARG A 191 -13.08 -0.56 -10.89
N THR A 192 -13.94 -1.48 -11.30
CA THR A 192 -14.07 -1.87 -12.71
C THR A 192 -14.62 -0.73 -13.57
N ALA A 193 -14.00 -0.45 -14.72
CA ALA A 193 -14.34 0.68 -15.60
C ALA A 193 -15.72 0.59 -16.30
N THR A 194 -16.47 -0.50 -16.10
CA THR A 194 -17.74 -0.75 -16.82
C THR A 194 -18.98 -0.10 -16.17
N GLU A 195 -18.85 0.47 -14.98
CA GLU A 195 -19.96 1.22 -14.36
C GLU A 195 -19.98 2.67 -14.85
N ALA A 196 -21.01 3.03 -15.62
CA ALA A 196 -21.36 4.41 -15.87
C ALA A 196 -21.60 5.09 -14.51
N VAL A 197 -20.88 6.19 -14.27
CA VAL A 197 -21.00 7.03 -13.08
C VAL A 197 -22.49 7.32 -12.81
N PRO A 198 -23.08 6.88 -11.68
CA PRO A 198 -24.31 7.49 -11.22
C PRO A 198 -23.96 8.92 -10.82
N GLU A 199 -24.29 9.88 -11.68
CA GLU A 199 -24.27 11.32 -11.42
C GLU A 199 -25.27 11.68 -10.30
N SER A 200 -25.04 11.24 -9.06
CA SER A 200 -25.88 11.61 -7.92
C SER A 200 -25.25 11.28 -6.56
N SER A 201 -23.92 11.35 -6.46
CA SER A 201 -23.29 11.63 -5.18
C SER A 201 -22.32 12.79 -5.39
N PRO A 202 -22.48 13.91 -4.67
CA PRO A 202 -21.45 14.94 -4.69
C PRO A 202 -20.15 14.26 -4.26
N MET A 203 -19.18 14.27 -5.17
CA MET A 203 -17.80 13.95 -4.92
C MET A 203 -17.42 14.58 -3.58
N PRO A 204 -16.98 13.82 -2.55
CA PRO A 204 -16.20 14.42 -1.50
C PRO A 204 -15.04 15.11 -2.24
N PRO A 205 -14.80 16.41 -2.06
CA PRO A 205 -13.66 17.03 -2.67
C PRO A 205 -12.42 16.21 -2.31
N PRO A 206 -11.42 16.09 -3.21
CA PRO A 206 -10.11 15.61 -2.78
C PRO A 206 -9.76 16.36 -1.49
N PRO A 207 -9.24 15.68 -0.45
CA PRO A 207 -8.82 16.37 0.76
C PRO A 207 -7.97 17.55 0.30
N ALA A 208 -8.34 18.76 0.74
CA ALA A 208 -7.67 19.96 0.31
C ALA A 208 -6.16 19.76 0.47
N PRO A 209 -5.32 20.21 -0.48
CA PRO A 209 -3.88 20.19 -0.27
C PRO A 209 -3.61 20.81 1.10
N ILE A 210 -3.01 20.02 1.98
CA ILE A 210 -2.70 20.47 3.33
C ILE A 210 -1.78 21.67 3.20
N ASP A 211 -2.20 22.83 3.70
CA ASP A 211 -1.35 24.01 3.70
C ASP A 211 -0.09 23.71 4.54
N PRO A 212 1.13 23.91 4.01
CA PRO A 212 2.36 23.74 4.78
C PRO A 212 2.35 24.48 6.13
N ALA A 213 1.64 25.62 6.22
CA ALA A 213 1.48 26.37 7.47
C ALA A 213 0.57 25.66 8.48
N ASP A 214 -0.50 25.03 8.02
CA ASP A 214 -1.39 24.24 8.87
C ASP A 214 -0.66 22.97 9.35
N LEU A 215 0.11 22.33 8.47
CA LEU A 215 0.96 21.19 8.83
C LEU A 215 2.04 21.56 9.86
N ALA A 216 2.68 22.71 9.70
CA ALA A 216 3.63 23.23 10.67
C ALA A 216 2.97 23.47 12.03
N THR A 217 1.75 24.01 12.03
CA THR A 217 0.97 24.28 13.24
C THR A 217 0.63 22.99 13.97
N PHE A 218 0.16 21.98 13.25
CA PHE A 218 -0.13 20.66 13.79
C PHE A 218 1.09 20.01 14.44
N TRP A 219 2.21 19.91 13.70
CA TRP A 219 3.45 19.31 14.22
C TRP A 219 4.03 20.11 15.38
N THR A 220 3.92 21.44 15.35
CA THR A 220 4.30 22.30 16.49
C THR A 220 3.51 21.91 17.74
N GLU A 221 2.19 21.78 17.65
CA GLU A 221 1.36 21.45 18.80
C GLU A 221 1.64 20.05 19.33
N MET A 222 1.81 19.06 18.44
CA MET A 222 2.15 17.69 18.81
C MET A 222 3.51 17.59 19.51
N LEU A 223 4.56 18.14 18.90
CA LEU A 223 5.92 18.05 19.42
C LEU A 223 6.06 18.83 20.73
N THR A 224 5.42 19.99 20.87
CA THR A 224 5.44 20.77 22.12
C THR A 224 4.77 20.02 23.29
N ARG A 225 3.71 19.26 23.02
CA ARG A 225 3.05 18.43 24.05
C ARG A 225 3.93 17.25 24.46
N ALA A 226 4.54 16.57 23.49
CA ALA A 226 5.50 15.51 23.76
C ALA A 226 6.69 16.05 24.58
N GLU A 227 7.25 17.20 24.16
CA GLU A 227 8.30 17.93 24.87
C GLU A 227 7.92 18.22 26.31
N ARG A 228 6.73 18.77 26.56
CA ARG A 228 6.25 19.07 27.92
C ARG A 228 6.25 17.85 28.84
N VAL A 229 5.80 16.70 28.35
CA VAL A 229 5.76 15.46 29.13
C VAL A 229 7.19 14.97 29.42
N ILE A 230 8.04 14.97 28.40
CA ILE A 230 9.40 14.43 28.46
C ILE A 230 10.30 15.32 29.31
N ASP A 231 10.32 16.61 29.05
CA ASP A 231 11.17 17.57 29.76
C ASP A 231 10.69 17.77 31.21
N GLY A 232 9.39 17.58 31.47
CA GLY A 232 8.85 17.51 32.84
C GLY A 232 9.42 16.33 33.66
N ILE A 233 9.94 15.29 33.01
CA ILE A 233 10.54 14.10 33.65
C ILE A 233 12.07 14.14 33.58
N GLY A 234 12.60 14.49 32.41
CA GLY A 234 14.03 14.42 32.09
C GLY A 234 14.78 15.72 32.37
N GLY A 235 14.11 16.86 32.48
CA GLY A 235 14.73 18.18 32.49
C GLY A 235 14.69 18.85 31.11
N PRO A 236 14.84 20.19 31.07
CA PRO A 236 14.59 20.99 29.88
C PRO A 236 15.56 20.69 28.73
N GLY A 237 15.04 20.71 27.50
CA GLY A 237 15.78 20.57 26.24
C GLY A 237 16.09 19.13 25.85
N ARG A 238 15.68 18.12 26.64
CA ARG A 238 16.01 16.72 26.35
C ARG A 238 15.23 16.16 25.18
N PHE A 239 13.97 16.56 25.05
CA PHE A 239 13.17 16.18 23.90
C PHE A 239 13.75 16.77 22.63
N GLU A 240 13.92 18.09 22.56
CA GLU A 240 14.44 18.77 21.36
C GLU A 240 15.78 18.19 20.90
N GLU A 241 16.72 17.96 21.83
CA GLU A 241 18.02 17.35 21.52
C GLU A 241 17.86 15.95 20.92
N SER A 242 17.09 15.07 21.58
CA SER A 242 16.93 13.68 21.13
C SER A 242 16.11 13.57 19.84
N PHE A 243 15.11 14.44 19.66
CA PHE A 243 14.29 14.48 18.46
C PHE A 243 15.10 14.93 17.26
N ASN A 244 15.89 16.01 17.40
CA ASN A 244 16.76 16.49 16.33
C ASN A 244 17.88 15.50 16.00
N GLU A 245 18.41 14.73 16.97
CA GLU A 245 19.30 13.59 16.70
C GLU A 245 18.63 12.57 15.77
N VAL A 246 17.41 12.14 16.09
CA VAL A 246 16.66 11.16 15.29
C VAL A 246 16.34 11.68 13.89
N VAL A 247 15.87 12.93 13.78
CA VAL A 247 15.58 13.58 12.50
C VAL A 247 16.85 13.64 11.63
N ALA A 248 18.00 14.01 12.20
CA ALA A 248 19.27 14.05 11.48
C ALA A 248 19.73 12.66 11.01
N GLU A 249 19.57 11.62 11.84
CA GLU A 249 19.85 10.24 11.45
C GLU A 249 18.95 9.77 10.30
N ARG A 250 17.64 10.07 10.37
CA ARG A 250 16.67 9.79 9.31
C ARG A 250 16.94 10.59 8.04
N GLY A 251 17.61 11.74 8.15
CA GLY A 251 18.13 12.53 7.02
C GLY A 251 19.03 11.75 6.06
N THR A 252 19.61 10.62 6.47
CA THR A 252 20.38 9.72 5.59
C THR A 252 19.51 8.91 4.62
N ILE A 253 18.27 8.62 5.01
CA ILE A 253 17.27 7.87 4.22
C ILE A 253 16.35 8.85 3.49
N TYR A 254 15.98 9.94 4.16
CA TYR A 254 15.08 10.98 3.69
C TYR A 254 15.85 12.30 3.57
N PRO A 255 16.42 12.62 2.39
CA PRO A 255 17.30 13.78 2.23
C PRO A 255 16.66 15.12 2.66
N TYR A 256 15.33 15.21 2.65
CA TYR A 256 14.60 16.40 3.07
C TYR A 256 14.63 16.66 4.58
N LEU A 257 14.91 15.64 5.41
CA LEU A 257 15.15 15.79 6.84
C LEU A 257 16.62 16.09 7.18
N SER A 258 17.50 16.08 6.17
CA SER A 258 18.91 16.37 6.40
C SER A 258 19.10 17.80 6.95
N PRO A 259 20.00 18.00 7.94
CA PRO A 259 20.38 19.33 8.41
C PRO A 259 20.84 20.28 7.29
N ASP A 260 21.34 19.72 6.19
CA ASP A 260 21.79 20.48 5.02
C ASP A 260 20.64 20.95 4.13
N ALA A 261 19.57 20.16 4.04
CA ALA A 261 18.40 20.47 3.22
C ALA A 261 17.49 21.52 3.89
N ARG A 262 17.42 21.51 5.23
CA ARG A 262 16.62 22.45 6.06
C ARG A 262 15.15 22.54 5.65
N LEU A 263 14.59 21.48 5.05
CA LEU A 263 13.18 21.46 4.64
C LEU A 263 12.25 21.23 5.84
N PHE A 264 12.76 20.64 6.92
CA PHE A 264 12.11 20.56 8.22
C PHE A 264 13.08 20.95 9.34
N GLY A 265 12.57 21.59 10.39
CA GLY A 265 13.30 21.82 11.63
C GLY A 265 12.37 21.98 12.83
N PHE A 266 12.81 21.51 13.99
CA PHE A 266 12.13 21.73 15.26
C PHE A 266 13.09 22.42 16.24
N VAL A 267 12.86 23.71 16.51
CA VAL A 267 13.73 24.53 17.35
C VAL A 267 12.89 25.46 18.23
N GLY A 268 13.16 25.48 19.52
CA GLY A 268 12.46 26.37 20.46
C GLY A 268 10.97 26.08 20.55
N GLY A 269 10.58 24.80 20.43
CA GLY A 269 9.18 24.37 20.47
C GLY A 269 8.39 24.66 19.19
N ALA A 270 9.01 25.04 18.07
CA ALA A 270 8.32 25.33 16.82
C ALA A 270 8.80 24.41 15.69
N ALA A 271 7.85 23.75 15.03
CA ALA A 271 8.09 23.03 13.78
C ALA A 271 8.01 24.00 12.61
N MET A 272 8.98 23.92 11.70
CA MET A 272 9.06 24.77 10.51
C MET A 272 9.32 23.93 9.28
N PHE A 273 8.55 24.19 8.22
CA PHE A 273 8.82 23.66 6.88
C PHE A 273 9.39 24.77 5.99
N SER A 274 10.41 24.43 5.19
CA SER A 274 10.93 25.30 4.15
C SER A 274 10.54 24.72 2.80
N GLY A 275 9.69 25.43 2.05
CA GLY A 275 9.17 24.93 0.77
C GLY A 275 7.96 24.01 0.93
N GLU A 276 7.63 23.29 -0.14
CA GLU A 276 6.50 22.36 -0.17
C GLU A 276 6.93 21.02 0.48
N PRO A 277 6.27 20.59 1.56
CA PRO A 277 6.57 19.34 2.22
C PRO A 277 6.22 18.16 1.30
N PRO A 278 7.07 17.11 1.22
CA PRO A 278 6.72 15.86 0.56
C PRO A 278 5.48 15.20 1.16
N ASP A 279 4.71 14.48 0.33
CA ASP A 279 3.46 13.80 0.75
C ASP A 279 3.67 12.81 1.91
N ASP A 280 4.87 12.23 2.04
CA ASP A 280 5.24 11.25 3.06
C ASP A 280 5.77 11.88 4.38
N VAL A 281 5.97 13.20 4.44
CA VAL A 281 6.72 13.84 5.54
C VAL A 281 6.11 13.58 6.91
N SER A 282 4.78 13.56 7.02
CA SER A 282 4.11 13.32 8.29
C SER A 282 4.30 11.88 8.79
N GLY A 283 4.33 10.90 7.89
CA GLY A 283 4.60 9.52 8.27
C GLY A 283 6.03 9.37 8.81
N VAL A 284 6.99 10.02 8.15
CA VAL A 284 8.39 9.99 8.60
C VAL A 284 8.59 10.74 9.92
N LEU A 285 7.89 11.86 10.13
CA LEU A 285 7.95 12.60 11.41
C LEU A 285 7.31 11.81 12.57
N ASP A 286 6.26 11.03 12.31
CA ASP A 286 5.67 10.12 13.31
C ASP A 286 6.69 9.02 13.71
N GLU A 287 7.36 8.41 12.73
CA GLU A 287 8.45 7.47 13.00
C GLU A 287 9.58 8.12 13.81
N CYS A 288 9.96 9.36 13.49
CA CYS A 288 10.97 10.10 14.24
C CYS A 288 10.53 10.34 15.69
N LEU A 289 9.27 10.67 15.91
CA LEU A 289 8.71 10.84 17.25
C LEU A 289 8.74 9.52 18.02
N LEU A 290 8.27 8.42 17.43
CA LEU A 290 8.25 7.10 18.09
C LEU A 290 9.67 6.61 18.42
N ASP A 291 10.64 6.76 17.53
CA ASP A 291 12.03 6.43 17.79
C ASP A 291 12.62 7.29 18.92
N THR A 292 12.26 8.57 18.96
CA THR A 292 12.63 9.50 20.04
C THR A 292 12.07 9.05 21.38
N LEU A 293 10.78 8.67 21.42
CA LEU A 293 10.13 8.13 22.61
C LEU A 293 10.79 6.85 23.09
N ALA A 294 11.09 5.91 22.18
CA ALA A 294 11.75 4.65 22.53
C ALA A 294 13.15 4.89 23.12
N ARG A 295 13.95 5.77 22.50
CA ARG A 295 15.28 6.16 23.00
C ARG A 295 15.20 6.78 24.39
N LEU A 296 14.28 7.71 24.58
CA LEU A 296 14.12 8.42 25.85
C LEU A 296 13.51 7.54 26.93
N ALA A 297 12.57 6.65 26.61
CA ALA A 297 12.03 5.66 27.54
C ALA A 297 13.15 4.79 28.11
N PHE A 298 14.08 4.37 27.25
CA PHE A 298 15.27 3.63 27.66
C PHE A 298 16.24 4.49 28.50
N ARG A 299 16.64 5.68 28.02
CA ARG A 299 17.57 6.59 28.72
C ARG A 299 17.05 7.03 30.09
N LEU A 300 15.75 7.34 30.19
CA LEU A 300 15.09 7.79 31.41
C LEU A 300 14.62 6.64 32.32
N LYS A 301 14.70 5.38 31.84
CA LYS A 301 14.17 4.19 32.51
C LYS A 301 12.68 4.32 32.84
N ARG A 302 11.90 4.79 31.87
CA ARG A 302 10.45 5.05 31.98
C ARG A 302 9.69 4.28 30.91
N ALA A 303 9.25 3.07 31.26
CA ALA A 303 8.46 2.22 30.37
C ALA A 303 7.06 2.80 30.06
N ASP A 304 6.58 3.74 30.87
CA ASP A 304 5.29 4.42 30.70
C ASP A 304 5.37 5.70 29.85
N LEU A 305 6.57 6.08 29.37
CA LEU A 305 6.78 7.37 28.72
C LEU A 305 5.94 7.51 27.44
N GLU A 306 5.94 6.47 26.59
CA GLU A 306 5.16 6.44 25.35
C GLU A 306 3.67 6.63 25.65
N SER A 307 3.10 5.83 26.55
CA SER A 307 1.67 5.92 26.91
C SER A 307 1.30 7.29 27.48
N ARG A 308 2.19 7.94 28.24
CA ARG A 308 1.96 9.29 28.78
C ARG A 308 1.96 10.36 27.70
N VAL A 309 2.88 10.28 26.74
CA VAL A 309 2.90 11.21 25.60
C VAL A 309 1.67 11.00 24.74
N LEU A 310 1.32 9.74 24.42
CA LEU A 310 0.14 9.41 23.62
C LEU A 310 -1.16 9.92 24.27
N ALA A 311 -1.30 9.80 25.60
CA ALA A 311 -2.44 10.36 26.32
C ALA A 311 -2.52 11.89 26.23
N GLU A 312 -1.37 12.59 26.24
CA GLU A 312 -1.31 14.05 26.18
C GLU A 312 -1.59 14.62 24.78
N VAL A 313 -1.42 13.81 23.74
CA VAL A 313 -1.71 14.18 22.35
C VAL A 313 -3.03 13.62 21.84
N ALA A 314 -3.75 12.85 22.67
CA ALA A 314 -4.97 12.16 22.26
C ALA A 314 -6.04 13.13 21.75
N ASP A 315 -6.25 14.27 22.41
CA ASP A 315 -7.28 15.26 22.02
C ASP A 315 -6.90 16.11 20.80
N LEU A 316 -5.70 15.97 20.23
CA LEU A 316 -5.31 16.69 19.01
C LEU A 316 -6.21 16.34 17.82
N HIS A 317 -6.77 15.12 17.78
CA HIS A 317 -7.66 14.74 16.69
C HIS A 317 -8.96 15.56 16.67
N GLU A 318 -9.39 16.07 17.82
CA GLU A 318 -10.60 16.91 17.93
C GLU A 318 -10.33 18.33 17.46
N ARG A 319 -9.09 18.82 17.66
CA ARG A 319 -8.69 20.19 17.31
C ARG A 319 -8.23 20.33 15.86
N HIS A 320 -7.68 19.26 15.31
CA HIS A 320 -7.11 19.19 13.97
C HIS A 320 -7.70 17.99 13.22
N PRO A 321 -9.02 17.95 12.96
CA PRO A 321 -9.67 16.82 12.31
C PRO A 321 -9.12 16.52 10.91
N GLU A 322 -8.67 17.55 10.20
CA GLU A 322 -7.97 17.44 8.91
C GLU A 322 -6.59 16.77 9.01
N PHE A 323 -5.97 16.80 10.20
CA PHE A 323 -4.72 16.09 10.51
C PHE A 323 -4.93 14.83 11.35
N ALA A 324 -6.18 14.37 11.53
CA ALA A 324 -6.47 13.15 12.28
C ALA A 324 -5.75 11.92 11.68
N ALA A 325 -5.52 11.93 10.38
CA ALA A 325 -4.73 10.94 9.66
C ALA A 325 -3.22 10.99 10.01
N HIS A 326 -2.70 12.03 10.66
CA HIS A 326 -1.27 12.17 10.98
C HIS A 326 -0.94 11.93 12.46
N LEU A 327 -1.92 11.56 13.29
CA LEU A 327 -1.68 11.18 14.69
C LEU A 327 -1.20 9.72 14.80
N PRO A 328 -0.30 9.38 15.74
CA PRO A 328 0.08 7.99 15.97
C PRO A 328 -1.17 7.11 16.19
N ALA A 329 -1.28 5.97 15.49
CA ALA A 329 -2.48 5.11 15.53
C ALA A 329 -2.91 4.74 16.97
N ARG A 330 -1.94 4.58 17.87
CA ARG A 330 -2.17 4.30 19.29
C ARG A 330 -2.78 5.48 20.07
N ALA A 331 -2.47 6.73 19.72
CA ALA A 331 -3.09 7.90 20.33
C ALA A 331 -4.60 7.98 20.02
N ARG A 332 -4.99 7.55 18.82
CA ARG A 332 -6.41 7.52 18.39
C ARG A 332 -7.23 6.47 19.16
N SER A 333 -6.62 5.34 19.51
CA SER A 333 -7.27 4.28 20.31
C SER A 333 -7.51 4.64 21.77
N LEU A 334 -6.82 5.65 22.31
CA LEU A 334 -6.98 6.12 23.69
C LEU A 334 -8.09 7.17 23.85
N ALA A 335 -8.53 7.77 22.75
CA ALA A 335 -9.55 8.82 22.73
C ALA A 335 -10.96 8.32 22.35
N SER A 336 -11.07 7.05 21.93
CA SER A 336 -12.32 6.33 21.66
C SER A 336 -12.80 5.53 22.87
#